data_AF-A0AAN7H962-F1
#
_entry.id   AF-A0AAN7H962-F1
#
_cell.length_a   1.000
_cell.length_b   1.000
_cell.length_c   1.000
_cell.angle_alpha   90.00
_cell.angle_beta   90.00
_cell.angle_gamma   90.00
#
_symmetry.space_group_name_H-M   'P 1'
#
loop_
_entity.id
_entity.type
_entity.pdbx_description
1 polymer ?
#
loop_
_entity_poly.entity_id
_entity_poly.type
_entity_poly.pdbx_seq_one_letter_code
_entity_poly.pdbx_strand_id
1 'polypeptide(L)'
;MPDFEILPGLRDHSGAQASHGGHGIDEIIAVIDHLSAAKIPSCVVGVMALYYYGAGRITDEWDLCVPDDQLEAAAGTLLSDGDGAKYEVAKPPPPVPGSLRHTFRCFQLRGYNFWFLLVPSSDCFVDPSVPEHIESSRNLVPYASLVQFARSLLVQQLTADLADLVDGMDLDVEWGEQHIGFKTLQEASANFIGLRNRRVSASGGDDYGRLSPKGMEALWREIASKEEKAKRIEPMKQGRYFTRWRSYKYPQDPRIRDRPV
;
A
#
# COMPACT_ATOMS: atom_id res chain seq x y z
N MET A 1 20.31 2.62 -32.41
CA MET A 1 19.43 1.54 -31.91
C MET A 1 18.01 2.02 -32.14
N PRO A 2 17.07 1.19 -32.62
CA PRO A 2 15.70 1.64 -32.81
C PRO A 2 15.10 2.00 -31.45
N ASP A 3 14.53 3.20 -31.34
CA ASP A 3 13.72 3.62 -30.21
C ASP A 3 12.52 2.67 -30.12
N PHE A 4 12.58 1.73 -29.19
CA PHE A 4 11.39 0.98 -28.79
C PHE A 4 10.51 1.97 -28.02
N GLU A 5 9.44 2.43 -28.67
CA GLU A 5 8.38 3.16 -27.99
C GLU A 5 7.93 2.31 -26.79
N ILE A 6 8.20 2.80 -25.58
CA ILE A 6 7.77 2.15 -24.35
C ILE A 6 6.25 2.05 -24.43
N LEU A 7 5.75 0.81 -24.46
CA LEU A 7 4.32 0.56 -24.52
C LEU A 7 3.62 1.33 -23.38
N PRO A 8 2.47 1.99 -23.65
CA PRO A 8 1.77 2.75 -22.62
C PRO A 8 1.54 1.91 -21.36
N GLY A 9 2.17 2.30 -20.25
CA GLY A 9 1.99 1.67 -18.94
C GLY A 9 3.12 0.74 -18.47
N LEU A 10 4.14 0.48 -19.29
CA LEU A 10 5.39 -0.14 -18.81
C LEU A 10 6.36 0.93 -18.28
N ARG A 11 7.01 0.63 -17.16
CA ARG A 11 8.09 1.45 -16.59
C ARG A 11 9.34 1.32 -17.45
N ASP A 12 10.12 2.38 -17.54
CA ASP A 12 11.44 2.34 -18.18
C ASP A 12 12.47 1.74 -17.22
N HIS A 13 12.89 0.50 -17.47
CA HIS A 13 13.88 -0.18 -16.63
C HIS A 13 15.33 -0.01 -17.13
N SER A 14 15.62 1.03 -17.91
CA SER A 14 16.97 1.31 -18.43
C SER A 14 17.95 1.83 -17.37
N GLY A 15 17.47 2.23 -16.18
CA GLY A 15 18.27 2.72 -15.08
C GLY A 15 19.02 1.63 -14.30
N ALA A 16 19.84 2.06 -13.35
CA ALA A 16 20.49 1.17 -12.39
C ALA A 16 19.45 0.47 -11.51
N GLN A 17 19.74 -0.77 -11.11
CA GLN A 17 18.89 -1.49 -10.17
C GLN A 17 18.88 -0.76 -8.82
N ALA A 18 17.70 -0.58 -8.24
CA ALA A 18 17.55 -0.01 -6.90
C ALA A 18 18.22 -0.94 -5.85
N SER A 19 18.48 -0.40 -4.65
CA SER A 19 19.05 -1.18 -3.55
C SER A 19 18.24 -2.45 -3.26
N HIS A 20 18.82 -3.36 -2.47
CA HIS A 20 18.03 -4.46 -1.88
C HIS A 20 17.40 -5.37 -2.95
N GLY A 21 18.23 -5.84 -3.90
CA GLY A 21 17.78 -6.69 -5.00
C GLY A 21 16.77 -6.02 -5.95
N GLY A 22 16.67 -4.68 -5.95
CA GLY A 22 15.70 -3.93 -6.74
C GLY A 22 14.46 -3.49 -5.97
N HIS A 23 14.32 -3.85 -4.69
CA HIS A 23 13.18 -3.45 -3.86
C HIS A 23 13.24 -1.98 -3.43
N GLY A 24 14.41 -1.34 -3.47
CA GLY A 24 14.54 0.11 -3.33
C GLY A 24 14.39 0.65 -1.91
N ILE A 25 14.88 -0.10 -0.91
CA ILE A 25 14.70 0.27 0.50
C ILE A 25 15.52 1.49 0.92
N ASP A 26 16.77 1.58 0.49
CA ASP A 26 17.61 2.74 0.81
C ASP A 26 17.05 3.99 0.15
N GLU A 27 16.50 3.84 -1.06
CA GLU A 27 15.87 4.89 -1.81
C GLU A 27 14.58 5.38 -1.14
N ILE A 28 13.70 4.48 -0.67
CA ILE A 28 12.48 4.92 0.02
C ILE A 28 12.79 5.53 1.39
N ILE A 29 13.79 5.01 2.13
CA ILE A 29 14.27 5.65 3.38
C ILE A 29 14.70 7.08 3.09
N ALA A 30 15.49 7.30 2.04
CA ALA A 30 15.93 8.64 1.67
C ALA A 30 14.77 9.57 1.25
N VAL A 31 13.72 9.05 0.60
CA VAL A 31 12.50 9.83 0.31
C VAL A 31 11.79 10.23 1.59
N ILE A 32 11.62 9.28 2.53
CA ILE A 32 10.92 9.50 3.80
C ILE A 32 11.69 10.48 4.69
N ASP A 33 13.01 10.36 4.77
CA ASP A 33 13.86 11.28 5.51
C ASP A 33 13.76 12.71 4.96
N HIS A 34 13.69 12.86 3.63
CA HIS A 34 13.54 14.16 2.98
C HIS A 34 12.20 14.83 3.31
N LEU A 35 11.11 14.07 3.29
CA LEU A 35 9.79 14.57 3.71
C LEU A 35 9.74 14.87 5.21
N SER A 36 10.34 14.01 6.03
CA SER A 36 10.43 14.18 7.49
C SER A 36 11.21 15.46 7.86
N ALA A 37 12.31 15.76 7.15
CA ALA A 37 13.06 17.00 7.34
C ALA A 37 12.22 18.26 7.04
N ALA A 38 11.28 18.15 6.08
CA ALA A 38 10.29 19.18 5.80
C ALA A 38 9.06 19.14 6.73
N LYS A 39 9.07 18.27 7.75
CA LYS A 39 7.97 18.04 8.72
C LYS A 39 6.69 17.53 8.08
N ILE A 40 6.80 16.81 6.97
CA ILE A 40 5.68 16.19 6.27
C ILE A 40 5.58 14.74 6.73
N PRO A 41 4.55 14.37 7.50
CA PRO A 41 4.37 12.99 7.92
C PRO A 41 4.03 12.12 6.72
N SER A 42 4.60 10.92 6.68
CA SER A 42 4.33 9.97 5.61
C SER A 42 4.47 8.52 6.09
N CYS A 43 3.78 7.60 5.41
CA CYS A 43 3.95 6.17 5.64
C CYS A 43 3.68 5.34 4.39
N VAL A 44 4.30 4.16 4.32
CA VAL A 44 4.12 3.23 3.22
C VAL A 44 2.77 2.51 3.35
N VAL A 45 2.04 2.46 2.24
CA VAL A 45 0.77 1.73 2.07
C VAL A 45 0.84 0.80 0.85
N GLY A 46 -0.29 0.22 0.45
CA GLY A 46 -0.41 -0.57 -0.78
C GLY A 46 0.42 -1.87 -0.76
N VAL A 47 0.99 -2.22 -1.91
CA VAL A 47 1.64 -3.53 -2.09
C VAL A 47 2.90 -3.70 -1.23
N MET A 48 3.68 -2.64 -1.03
CA MET A 48 4.86 -2.73 -0.16
C MET A 48 4.49 -2.86 1.32
N ALA A 49 3.34 -2.34 1.75
CA ALA A 49 2.81 -2.63 3.08
C ALA A 49 2.35 -4.10 3.21
N LEU A 50 1.69 -4.66 2.19
CA LEU A 50 1.36 -6.10 2.15
C LEU A 50 2.63 -6.96 2.24
N TYR A 51 3.70 -6.57 1.54
CA TYR A 51 4.99 -7.25 1.61
C TYR A 51 5.58 -7.25 3.02
N TYR A 52 5.56 -6.09 3.70
CA TYR A 52 5.97 -5.94 5.09
C TYR A 52 5.17 -6.88 6.02
N TYR A 53 3.86 -6.97 5.84
CA TYR A 53 2.98 -7.90 6.56
C TYR A 53 2.99 -9.35 6.04
N GLY A 54 3.93 -9.66 5.15
CA GLY A 54 4.27 -11.02 4.77
C GLY A 54 3.51 -11.63 3.61
N ALA A 55 2.72 -10.85 2.88
CA ALA A 55 2.19 -11.28 1.60
C ALA A 55 3.29 -11.20 0.51
N GLY A 56 3.47 -12.27 -0.26
CA GLY A 56 4.50 -12.36 -1.30
C GLY A 56 4.13 -11.69 -2.62
N ARG A 57 3.59 -10.46 -2.57
CA ARG A 57 3.30 -9.67 -3.78
C ARG A 57 4.58 -9.03 -4.33
N ILE A 58 4.58 -8.76 -5.64
CA ILE A 58 5.70 -8.13 -6.35
C ILE A 58 5.19 -6.81 -6.93
N THR A 59 5.95 -5.75 -6.68
CA THR A 59 5.75 -4.41 -7.23
C THR A 59 7.12 -3.74 -7.35
N ASP A 60 7.28 -2.90 -8.37
CA ASP A 60 8.43 -2.00 -8.52
C ASP A 60 8.07 -0.56 -8.08
N GLU A 61 6.85 -0.37 -7.59
CA GLU A 61 6.30 0.92 -7.18
C GLU A 61 6.02 0.94 -5.68
N TRP A 62 6.41 2.06 -5.05
CA TRP A 62 6.09 2.39 -3.67
C TRP A 62 4.91 3.35 -3.57
N ASP A 63 4.00 3.10 -2.64
CA ASP A 63 2.90 4.01 -2.33
C ASP A 63 3.16 4.70 -1.01
N LEU A 64 3.35 6.02 -1.06
CA LEU A 64 3.65 6.81 0.11
C LEU A 64 2.45 7.70 0.45
N CYS A 65 1.76 7.33 1.52
CA CYS A 65 0.63 8.10 2.05
C CYS A 65 1.13 9.42 2.66
N VAL A 66 0.49 10.53 2.29
CA VAL A 66 0.77 11.89 2.78
C VAL A 66 -0.56 12.61 3.06
N PRO A 67 -0.66 13.50 4.07
CA PRO A 67 -1.87 14.29 4.31
C PRO A 67 -2.28 15.09 3.08
N ASP A 68 -3.58 15.13 2.81
CA ASP A 68 -4.16 15.78 1.63
C ASP A 68 -3.71 17.24 1.44
N ASP A 69 -3.67 17.99 2.54
CA ASP A 69 -3.29 19.41 2.57
C ASP A 69 -1.79 19.64 2.40
N GLN A 70 -0.97 18.58 2.46
CA GLN A 70 0.48 18.64 2.33
C GLN A 70 0.99 18.03 1.02
N LEU A 71 0.13 17.51 0.14
CA LEU A 71 0.54 16.89 -1.13
C LEU A 71 1.36 17.83 -2.03
N GLU A 72 0.95 19.11 -2.11
CA GLU A 72 1.68 20.12 -2.89
C GLU A 72 3.04 20.43 -2.28
N ALA A 73 3.10 20.59 -0.94
CA ALA A 73 4.34 20.83 -0.22
C ALA A 73 5.30 19.64 -0.33
N ALA A 74 4.79 18.41 -0.27
CA ALA A 74 5.56 17.18 -0.42
C ALA A 74 6.16 17.08 -1.81
N ALA A 75 5.34 17.29 -2.85
CA ALA A 75 5.81 17.31 -4.24
C ALA A 75 6.85 18.42 -4.47
N GLY A 76 6.60 19.62 -3.94
CA GLY A 76 7.53 20.74 -4.01
C GLY A 76 8.88 20.42 -3.35
N THR A 77 8.86 19.82 -2.17
CA THR A 77 10.05 19.41 -1.41
C THR A 77 10.90 18.39 -2.20
N LEU A 78 10.26 17.42 -2.85
CA LEU A 78 10.96 16.41 -3.66
C LEU A 78 11.59 17.00 -4.94
N LEU A 79 11.07 18.12 -5.43
CA LEU A 79 11.54 18.78 -6.65
C LEU A 79 12.46 19.98 -6.37
N SER A 80 12.58 20.44 -5.13
CA SER A 80 13.26 21.70 -4.78
C SER A 80 14.78 21.64 -4.72
N ASP A 81 15.41 20.49 -4.97
CA ASP A 81 16.87 20.34 -4.90
C ASP A 81 17.60 20.93 -6.14
N GLY A 82 17.68 22.25 -6.23
CA GLY A 82 18.60 23.01 -7.12
C GLY A 82 18.74 22.52 -8.58
N ASP A 83 19.89 22.79 -9.20
CA ASP A 83 20.20 22.43 -10.61
C ASP A 83 20.36 20.90 -10.85
N GLY A 84 19.99 20.06 -9.87
CA GLY A 84 20.23 18.61 -9.88
C GLY A 84 19.19 17.81 -9.11
N ALA A 85 17.90 18.17 -9.21
CA ALA A 85 16.81 17.52 -8.49
C ALA A 85 16.92 15.99 -8.58
N LYS A 86 17.11 15.34 -7.43
CA LYS A 86 17.33 13.90 -7.30
C LYS A 86 16.17 13.08 -7.89
N TYR A 87 14.96 13.61 -7.76
CA TYR A 87 13.74 13.00 -8.26
C TYR A 87 13.20 13.79 -9.46
N GLU A 88 12.53 13.07 -10.36
CA GLU A 88 11.79 13.68 -11.47
C GLU A 88 10.35 13.18 -11.50
N VAL A 89 9.45 13.99 -12.09
CA VAL A 89 8.07 13.58 -12.29
C VAL A 89 8.04 12.48 -13.34
N ALA A 90 7.52 11.32 -12.96
CA ALA A 90 7.34 10.18 -13.83
C ALA A 90 5.90 10.09 -14.32
N LYS A 91 5.70 9.38 -15.44
CA LYS A 91 4.36 9.06 -15.93
C LYS A 91 3.60 8.27 -14.85
N PRO A 92 2.34 8.62 -14.53
CA PRO A 92 1.55 7.82 -13.59
C PRO A 92 1.23 6.43 -14.16
N PRO A 93 0.86 5.45 -13.31
CA PRO A 93 0.41 4.15 -13.76
C PRO A 93 -0.87 4.28 -14.61
N PRO A 94 -1.18 3.30 -15.46
CA PRO A 94 -2.42 3.32 -16.24
C PRO A 94 -3.67 3.32 -15.33
N PRO A 95 -4.79 3.89 -15.78
CA PRO A 95 -6.04 3.83 -15.04
C PRO A 95 -6.49 2.38 -14.86
N VAL A 96 -6.87 2.02 -13.64
CA VAL A 96 -7.45 0.72 -13.28
C VAL A 96 -8.82 0.96 -12.65
N PRO A 97 -9.86 0.19 -13.03
CA PRO A 97 -11.18 0.32 -12.42
C PRO A 97 -11.13 0.25 -10.90
N GLY A 98 -11.82 1.17 -10.22
CA GLY A 98 -11.81 1.25 -8.76
C GLY A 98 -10.46 1.66 -8.18
N SER A 99 -9.66 2.46 -8.90
CA SER A 99 -8.39 3.00 -8.40
C SER A 99 -8.13 4.40 -8.96
N LEU A 100 -7.75 5.33 -8.09
CA LEU A 100 -7.35 6.69 -8.46
C LEU A 100 -5.83 6.85 -8.61
N ARG A 101 -5.04 5.79 -8.49
CA ARG A 101 -3.56 5.85 -8.56
C ARG A 101 -3.03 6.60 -9.78
N HIS A 102 -3.72 6.48 -10.92
CA HIS A 102 -3.33 7.14 -12.18
C HIS A 102 -3.44 8.68 -12.15
N THR A 103 -4.14 9.25 -11.15
CA THR A 103 -4.25 10.70 -10.97
C THR A 103 -3.21 11.26 -9.99
N PHE A 104 -2.50 10.37 -9.28
CA PHE A 104 -1.53 10.78 -8.28
C PHE A 104 -0.18 11.11 -8.89
N ARG A 105 0.57 11.98 -8.21
CA ARG A 105 1.93 12.32 -8.65
C ARG A 105 2.83 11.14 -8.44
N CYS A 106 3.42 10.70 -9.55
CA CYS A 106 4.43 9.66 -9.58
C CYS A 106 5.80 10.31 -9.77
N PHE A 107 6.78 9.75 -9.08
CA PHE A 107 8.16 10.19 -9.12
C PHE A 107 9.07 9.03 -9.48
N GLN A 108 10.23 9.36 -10.06
CA GLN A 108 11.32 8.44 -10.29
C GLN A 108 12.61 9.02 -9.72
N LEU A 109 13.46 8.17 -9.12
CA LEU A 109 14.84 8.53 -8.80
C LEU A 109 15.66 8.55 -10.09
N ARG A 110 16.27 9.70 -10.42
CA ARG A 110 17.02 9.86 -11.68
C ARG A 110 18.13 8.81 -11.80
N GLY A 111 18.13 8.07 -12.91
CA GLY A 111 19.14 7.06 -13.22
C GLY A 111 18.94 5.70 -12.53
N TYR A 112 17.85 5.52 -11.78
CA TYR A 112 17.52 4.27 -11.10
C TYR A 112 16.13 3.75 -11.49
N ASN A 113 15.97 2.43 -11.40
CA ASN A 113 14.70 1.72 -11.55
C ASN A 113 13.93 1.75 -10.23
N PHE A 114 13.55 2.95 -9.79
CA PHE A 114 12.84 3.16 -8.53
C PHE A 114 11.74 4.22 -8.73
N TRP A 115 10.49 3.81 -8.47
CA TRP A 115 9.32 4.67 -8.59
C TRP A 115 8.52 4.70 -7.31
N PHE A 116 7.93 5.87 -7.03
CA PHE A 116 7.02 6.01 -5.91
C PHE A 116 5.92 7.02 -6.24
N LEU A 117 4.77 6.85 -5.58
CA LEU A 117 3.60 7.71 -5.72
C LEU A 117 3.30 8.40 -4.39
N LEU A 118 2.91 9.67 -4.46
CA LEU A 118 2.31 10.36 -3.31
C LEU A 118 0.81 10.08 -3.31
N VAL A 119 0.36 9.30 -2.33
CA VAL A 119 -1.04 8.89 -2.16
C VAL A 119 -1.72 9.80 -1.13
N PRO A 120 -2.83 10.48 -1.47
CA PRO A 120 -3.60 11.26 -0.51
C PRO A 120 -4.09 10.38 0.65
N SER A 121 -3.95 10.85 1.89
CA SER A 121 -4.46 10.17 3.09
C SER A 121 -5.95 9.80 2.99
N SER A 122 -6.74 10.66 2.36
CA SER A 122 -8.16 10.46 2.12
C SER A 122 -8.49 9.46 1.01
N ASP A 123 -7.52 8.98 0.24
CA ASP A 123 -7.74 7.92 -0.76
C ASP A 123 -7.41 6.53 -0.20
N CYS A 124 -6.55 6.45 0.82
CA CYS A 124 -6.17 5.20 1.44
C CYS A 124 -6.72 4.99 2.85
N PHE A 125 -7.50 5.91 3.42
CA PHE A 125 -8.06 5.79 4.78
C PHE A 125 -6.96 5.57 5.84
N VAL A 126 -5.83 6.28 5.70
CA VAL A 126 -4.72 6.27 6.65
C VAL A 126 -4.31 7.73 6.82
N ASP A 127 -4.26 8.22 8.06
CA ASP A 127 -3.68 9.54 8.36
C ASP A 127 -2.30 9.34 8.95
N PRO A 128 -1.21 9.66 8.22
CA PRO A 128 0.14 9.44 8.68
C PRO A 128 0.58 10.40 9.79
N SER A 129 -0.23 11.41 10.10
CA SER A 129 0.01 12.36 11.20
C SER A 129 -0.40 11.79 12.57
N VAL A 130 -1.21 10.72 12.58
CA VAL A 130 -1.71 10.07 13.79
C VAL A 130 -0.76 8.93 14.17
N PRO A 131 -0.06 8.99 15.32
CA PRO A 131 0.92 7.98 15.69
C PRO A 131 0.38 6.54 15.72
N GLU A 132 -0.87 6.35 16.14
CA GLU A 132 -1.52 5.04 16.23
C GLU A 132 -1.79 4.41 14.85
N HIS A 133 -1.81 5.22 13.80
CA HIS A 133 -1.94 4.75 12.42
C HIS A 133 -0.63 4.24 11.84
N ILE A 134 0.49 4.43 12.53
CA ILE A 134 1.83 4.15 11.99
C ILE A 134 2.55 3.11 12.85
N GLU A 135 3.25 2.19 12.21
CA GLU A 135 4.26 1.37 12.85
C GLU A 135 5.55 1.39 12.02
N SER A 136 6.70 1.40 12.69
CA SER A 136 8.00 1.40 12.00
C SER A 136 8.54 -0.02 11.88
N SER A 137 9.07 -0.34 10.70
CA SER A 137 9.88 -1.55 10.53
C SER A 137 11.23 -1.45 11.25
N ARG A 138 12.02 -2.54 11.22
CA ARG A 138 13.38 -2.56 11.79
C ARG A 138 14.33 -1.52 11.20
N ASN A 139 14.14 -1.18 9.93
CA ASN A 139 14.92 -0.15 9.23
C ASN A 139 14.29 1.24 9.35
N LEU A 140 13.39 1.41 10.32
CA LEU A 140 12.68 2.67 10.62
C LEU A 140 11.76 3.19 9.51
N VAL A 141 11.53 2.42 8.45
CA VAL A 141 10.51 2.76 7.43
C VAL A 141 9.13 2.75 8.10
N PRO A 142 8.38 3.87 8.11
CA PRO A 142 7.01 3.93 8.60
C PRO A 142 6.05 3.23 7.63
N TYR A 143 5.25 2.32 8.15
CA TYR A 143 4.13 1.67 7.45
C TYR A 143 2.83 2.02 8.15
N ALA A 144 1.70 1.96 7.43
CA ALA A 144 0.40 1.94 8.10
C ALA A 144 0.34 0.77 9.09
N SER A 145 -0.02 1.01 10.34
CA SER A 145 -0.08 0.01 11.41
C SER A 145 -1.02 -1.13 11.03
N LEU A 146 -0.78 -2.34 11.53
CA LEU A 146 -1.55 -3.53 11.13
C LEU A 146 -3.07 -3.32 11.24
N VAL A 147 -3.51 -2.71 12.34
CA VAL A 147 -4.92 -2.40 12.59
C VAL A 147 -5.43 -1.38 11.58
N GLN A 148 -4.71 -0.28 11.38
CA GLN A 148 -5.17 0.77 10.48
C GLN A 148 -5.12 0.32 9.02
N PHE A 149 -4.15 -0.49 8.63
CA PHE A 149 -4.06 -1.06 7.30
C PHE A 149 -5.20 -2.05 7.03
N ALA A 150 -5.54 -2.93 7.99
CA ALA A 150 -6.73 -3.78 7.88
C ALA A 150 -8.02 -2.95 7.72
N ARG A 151 -8.18 -1.89 8.53
CA ARG A 151 -9.31 -0.95 8.44
C ARG A 151 -9.38 -0.28 7.06
N SER A 152 -8.23 0.17 6.55
CA SER A 152 -8.10 0.75 5.21
C SER A 152 -8.57 -0.22 4.12
N LEU A 153 -8.06 -1.45 4.11
CA LEU A 153 -8.42 -2.46 3.09
C LEU A 153 -9.90 -2.82 3.15
N LEU A 154 -10.49 -2.90 4.35
CA LEU A 154 -11.94 -3.12 4.53
C LEU A 154 -12.77 -1.97 3.98
N VAL A 155 -12.42 -0.72 4.31
CA VAL A 155 -13.14 0.48 3.85
C VAL A 155 -13.08 0.63 2.34
N GLN A 156 -11.91 0.37 1.77
CA GLN A 156 -11.70 0.41 0.33
C GLN A 156 -12.25 -0.84 -0.37
N GLN A 157 -12.68 -1.86 0.38
CA GLN A 157 -13.17 -3.15 -0.12
C GLN A 157 -12.17 -3.85 -1.05
N LEU A 158 -10.88 -3.72 -0.75
CA LEU A 158 -9.79 -4.40 -1.46
C LEU A 158 -9.69 -5.84 -0.95
N THR A 159 -10.68 -6.67 -1.30
CA THR A 159 -10.85 -8.02 -0.73
C THR A 159 -9.66 -8.94 -1.00
N ALA A 160 -9.03 -8.81 -2.17
CA ALA A 160 -7.83 -9.57 -2.52
C ALA A 160 -6.64 -9.20 -1.60
N ASP A 161 -6.42 -7.90 -1.41
CA ASP A 161 -5.34 -7.37 -0.56
C ASP A 161 -5.64 -7.65 0.92
N LEU A 162 -6.90 -7.60 1.33
CA LEU A 162 -7.33 -7.98 2.67
C LEU A 162 -7.06 -9.46 2.93
N ALA A 163 -7.37 -10.34 1.98
CA ALA A 163 -7.03 -11.76 2.07
C ALA A 163 -5.50 -11.98 2.11
N ASP A 164 -4.73 -11.18 1.37
CA ASP A 164 -3.26 -11.20 1.44
C ASP A 164 -2.74 -10.81 2.82
N LEU A 165 -3.27 -9.73 3.41
CA LEU A 165 -2.91 -9.29 4.76
C LEU A 165 -3.24 -10.36 5.80
N VAL A 166 -4.46 -10.91 5.75
CA VAL A 166 -4.93 -11.99 6.65
C VAL A 166 -4.03 -13.22 6.53
N ASP A 167 -3.72 -13.65 5.31
CA ASP A 167 -2.86 -14.81 5.10
C ASP A 167 -1.40 -14.52 5.50
N GLY A 168 -0.89 -13.31 5.22
CA GLY A 168 0.48 -12.90 5.53
C GLY A 168 0.77 -12.85 7.03
N MET A 169 -0.14 -12.25 7.78
CA MET A 169 -0.03 -12.15 9.25
C MET A 169 -0.61 -13.36 9.99
N ASP A 170 -1.31 -14.25 9.28
CA ASP A 170 -2.05 -15.38 9.85
C ASP A 170 -3.16 -14.93 10.82
N LEU A 171 -3.88 -13.87 10.46
CA LEU A 171 -4.97 -13.32 11.26
C LEU A 171 -6.20 -14.23 11.23
N ASP A 172 -6.97 -14.20 12.31
CA ASP A 172 -8.22 -14.94 12.47
C ASP A 172 -9.40 -13.99 12.73
N VAL A 173 -10.56 -14.59 12.96
CA VAL A 173 -11.81 -13.84 13.19
C VAL A 173 -11.73 -13.09 14.50
N GLU A 174 -11.25 -13.74 15.54
CA GLU A 174 -11.11 -13.23 16.90
C GLU A 174 -10.20 -12.00 16.95
N TRP A 175 -9.08 -12.01 16.21
CA TRP A 175 -8.22 -10.85 16.08
C TRP A 175 -8.99 -9.65 15.51
N GLY A 176 -9.79 -9.85 14.46
CA GLY A 176 -10.57 -8.75 13.86
C GLY A 176 -11.59 -8.15 14.82
N GLU A 177 -12.32 -9.01 15.55
CA GLU A 177 -13.31 -8.60 16.56
C GLU A 177 -12.70 -7.73 17.65
N GLN A 178 -11.48 -8.05 18.08
CA GLN A 178 -10.79 -7.34 19.16
C GLN A 178 -10.16 -6.01 18.72
N HIS A 179 -9.72 -5.90 17.47
CA HIS A 179 -8.84 -4.79 17.06
C HIS A 179 -9.46 -3.81 16.06
N ILE A 180 -10.39 -4.25 15.19
CA ILE A 180 -10.81 -3.42 14.04
C ILE A 180 -11.82 -2.34 14.44
N GLY A 181 -12.66 -2.61 15.44
CA GLY A 181 -13.75 -1.71 15.83
C GLY A 181 -14.79 -1.57 14.71
N PHE A 182 -15.38 -2.69 14.25
CA PHE A 182 -16.24 -2.72 13.06
C PHE A 182 -17.39 -1.70 13.07
N LYS A 183 -18.01 -1.45 14.22
CA LYS A 183 -19.10 -0.47 14.33
C LYS A 183 -18.62 0.94 13.97
N THR A 184 -17.54 1.41 14.58
CA THR A 184 -17.00 2.75 14.31
C THR A 184 -16.43 2.84 12.90
N LEU A 185 -15.84 1.75 12.40
CA LEU A 185 -15.37 1.67 11.02
C LEU A 185 -16.53 1.79 10.01
N GLN A 186 -17.65 1.12 10.26
CA GLN A 186 -18.83 1.16 9.40
C GLN A 186 -19.40 2.58 9.30
N GLU A 187 -19.44 3.32 10.42
CA GLU A 187 -19.86 4.72 10.43
C GLU A 187 -18.91 5.62 9.63
N ALA A 188 -17.59 5.46 9.82
CA ALA A 188 -16.58 6.24 9.09
C ALA A 188 -16.56 5.93 7.58
N SER A 189 -16.85 4.69 7.21
CA SER A 189 -16.77 4.21 5.82
C SER A 189 -17.77 4.87 4.87
N ALA A 190 -18.97 5.18 5.36
CA ALA A 190 -20.00 5.81 4.54
C ALA A 190 -19.56 7.21 4.09
N ASN A 191 -18.92 7.97 4.99
CA ASN A 191 -18.37 9.28 4.66
C ASN A 191 -17.20 9.14 3.66
N PHE A 192 -16.27 8.22 3.92
CA PHE A 192 -15.14 7.98 3.04
C PHE A 192 -15.57 7.63 1.61
N ILE A 193 -16.46 6.65 1.43
CA ILE A 193 -16.96 6.23 0.11
C ILE A 193 -17.73 7.35 -0.56
N GLY A 194 -18.57 8.08 0.19
CA GLY A 194 -19.30 9.22 -0.33
C GLY A 194 -18.41 10.37 -0.83
N LEU A 195 -17.26 10.61 -0.18
CA LEU A 195 -16.26 11.57 -0.65
C LEU A 195 -15.52 11.06 -1.88
N ARG A 196 -15.13 9.78 -1.89
CA ARG A 196 -14.38 9.18 -3.00
C ARG A 196 -15.22 9.11 -4.29
N ASN A 197 -16.46 8.65 -4.22
CA ASN A 197 -17.37 8.62 -5.38
C ASN A 197 -17.52 10.02 -6.00
N ARG A 198 -17.69 11.06 -5.18
CA ARG A 198 -17.75 12.46 -5.66
C ARG A 198 -16.50 12.86 -6.45
N ARG A 199 -15.30 12.45 -6.02
CA ARG A 199 -14.04 12.73 -6.74
C ARG A 199 -13.92 11.94 -8.03
N VAL A 200 -14.33 10.68 -8.04
CA VAL A 200 -14.31 9.85 -9.26
C VAL A 200 -15.28 10.42 -10.30
N SER A 201 -16.50 10.78 -9.91
CA SER A 201 -17.46 11.44 -10.80
C SER A 201 -16.91 12.76 -11.35
N ALA A 202 -16.24 13.57 -10.52
CA ALA A 202 -15.61 14.82 -10.97
C ALA A 202 -14.47 14.61 -11.96
N SER A 203 -13.83 13.44 -11.94
CA SER A 203 -12.74 13.06 -12.86
C SER A 203 -13.26 12.38 -14.14
N GLY A 204 -14.58 12.31 -14.34
CA GLY A 204 -15.20 11.68 -15.50
C GLY A 204 -15.20 10.15 -15.45
N GLY A 205 -14.91 9.54 -14.30
CA GLY A 205 -14.96 8.09 -14.09
C GLY A 205 -16.33 7.62 -13.56
N ASP A 206 -16.61 6.33 -13.74
CA ASP A 206 -17.76 5.65 -13.12
C ASP A 206 -17.56 5.48 -11.60
N ASP A 207 -18.65 5.35 -10.84
CA ASP A 207 -18.63 5.20 -9.37
C ASP A 207 -17.59 4.16 -8.90
N TYR A 208 -16.72 4.56 -7.96
CA TYR A 208 -15.67 3.72 -7.38
C TYR A 208 -16.23 2.45 -6.72
N GLY A 209 -17.43 2.55 -6.13
CA GLY A 209 -18.16 1.42 -5.59
C GLY A 209 -19.23 1.81 -4.57
N ARG A 210 -19.95 0.80 -4.08
CA ARG A 210 -20.93 0.92 -2.99
C ARG A 210 -20.42 0.15 -1.78
N LEU A 211 -20.81 0.56 -0.57
CA LEU A 211 -20.59 -0.26 0.62
C LEU A 211 -21.12 -1.68 0.40
N SER A 212 -20.34 -2.69 0.77
CA SER A 212 -20.79 -4.07 0.79
C SER A 212 -22.10 -4.17 1.58
N PRO A 213 -23.17 -4.73 1.00
CA PRO A 213 -24.44 -4.94 1.71
C PRO A 213 -24.28 -5.84 2.94
N LYS A 214 -23.23 -6.66 2.98
CA LYS A 214 -22.94 -7.59 4.09
C LYS A 214 -22.40 -6.86 5.33
N GLY A 215 -21.85 -5.66 5.19
CA GLY A 215 -21.13 -4.96 6.25
C GLY A 215 -19.69 -5.48 6.44
N MET A 216 -18.86 -4.66 7.11
CA MET A 216 -17.41 -4.93 7.22
C MET A 216 -17.07 -6.10 8.14
N GLU A 217 -17.85 -6.29 9.20
CA GLU A 217 -17.65 -7.40 10.13
C GLU A 217 -17.88 -8.74 9.43
N ALA A 218 -18.98 -8.88 8.69
CA ALA A 218 -19.27 -10.09 7.94
C ALA A 218 -18.21 -10.36 6.87
N LEU A 219 -17.72 -9.30 6.19
CA LEU A 219 -16.64 -9.42 5.22
C LEU A 219 -15.34 -9.93 5.87
N TRP A 220 -14.97 -9.40 7.04
CA TRP A 220 -13.82 -9.90 7.78
C TRP A 220 -13.99 -11.36 8.19
N ARG A 221 -15.13 -11.72 8.80
CA ARG A 221 -15.45 -13.09 9.22
C ARG A 221 -15.33 -14.09 8.07
N GLU A 222 -15.82 -13.71 6.89
CA GLU A 222 -15.71 -14.52 5.67
C GLU A 222 -14.23 -14.73 5.31
N ILE A 223 -13.47 -13.65 5.11
CA ILE A 223 -12.09 -13.72 4.62
C ILE A 223 -11.14 -14.39 5.64
N ALA A 224 -11.30 -14.11 6.92
CA ALA A 224 -10.44 -14.60 8.01
C ALA A 224 -10.86 -15.98 8.53
N SER A 225 -11.96 -16.55 8.05
CA SER A 225 -12.38 -17.90 8.42
C SER A 225 -11.32 -18.94 8.05
N LYS A 226 -11.22 -20.01 8.86
CA LYS A 226 -10.28 -21.11 8.62
C LYS A 226 -10.56 -21.78 7.28
N GLU A 227 -11.84 -21.91 6.94
CA GLU A 227 -12.32 -22.52 5.70
C GLU A 227 -11.85 -21.73 4.49
N GLU A 228 -12.03 -20.40 4.48
CA GLU A 228 -11.57 -19.56 3.36
C GLU A 228 -10.05 -19.47 3.29
N LYS A 229 -9.36 -19.38 4.42
CA LYS A 229 -7.88 -19.42 4.47
C LYS A 229 -7.34 -20.72 3.84
N ALA A 230 -7.95 -21.87 4.17
CA ALA A 230 -7.54 -23.16 3.62
C ALA A 230 -7.74 -23.26 2.09
N LYS A 231 -8.84 -22.70 1.57
CA LYS A 231 -9.12 -22.67 0.11
C LYS A 231 -8.09 -21.85 -0.68
N ARG A 232 -7.48 -20.84 -0.06
CA ARG A 232 -6.47 -19.99 -0.70
C ARG A 232 -5.08 -20.63 -0.77
N ILE A 233 -4.85 -21.75 -0.08
CA ILE A 233 -3.57 -22.46 -0.15
C ILE A 233 -3.47 -23.18 -1.49
N GLU A 234 -2.54 -22.72 -2.33
CA GLU A 234 -2.24 -23.36 -3.61
C GLU A 234 -1.94 -24.86 -3.42
N PRO A 235 -2.36 -25.73 -4.36
CA PRO A 235 -2.15 -27.18 -4.25
C PRO A 235 -0.69 -27.57 -3.95
N MET A 236 0.26 -26.87 -4.57
CA MET A 236 1.69 -27.10 -4.34
C MET A 236 2.13 -26.76 -2.90
N LYS A 237 1.45 -25.85 -2.19
CA LYS A 237 1.78 -25.43 -0.82
C LYS A 237 1.08 -26.25 0.26
N GLN A 238 0.12 -27.10 -0.09
CA GLN A 238 -0.62 -27.93 0.86
C GLN A 238 0.33 -28.80 1.70
N GLY A 239 0.07 -28.89 3.01
CA GLY A 239 0.93 -29.60 3.96
C GLY A 239 2.26 -28.92 4.29
N ARG A 240 2.58 -27.77 3.68
CA ARG A 240 3.83 -27.02 3.92
C ARG A 240 3.59 -25.61 4.48
N TYR A 241 2.34 -25.16 4.49
CA TYR A 241 1.93 -23.81 4.85
C TYR A 241 0.68 -23.80 5.75
N PHE A 242 0.64 -22.83 6.67
CA PHE A 242 -0.52 -22.47 7.51
C PHE A 242 -1.57 -21.70 6.70
N THR A 243 -1.10 -20.81 5.82
CA THR A 243 -1.91 -19.94 4.96
C THR A 243 -1.26 -19.86 3.57
N ARG A 244 -1.85 -19.14 2.62
CA ARG A 244 -1.24 -18.93 1.30
C ARG A 244 0.19 -18.36 1.34
N TRP A 245 0.52 -17.59 2.37
CA TRP A 245 1.80 -16.88 2.50
C TRP A 245 2.70 -17.40 3.65
N ARG A 246 2.15 -18.09 4.66
CA ARG A 246 2.90 -18.50 5.86
C ARG A 246 3.27 -19.97 5.85
N SER A 247 4.57 -20.27 5.83
CA SER A 247 5.11 -21.64 5.83
C SER A 247 5.32 -22.19 7.24
N TYR A 248 5.12 -23.50 7.43
CA TYR A 248 5.50 -24.21 8.65
C TYR A 248 6.99 -24.07 9.01
N LYS A 249 7.86 -23.85 8.01
CA LYS A 249 9.30 -23.69 8.23
C LYS A 249 9.65 -22.36 8.91
N TYR A 250 8.82 -21.33 8.72
CA TYR A 250 9.06 -19.98 9.24
C TYR A 250 7.77 -19.44 9.88
N PRO A 251 7.35 -20.00 11.02
CA PRO A 251 6.07 -19.68 11.67
C PRO A 251 6.07 -18.31 12.35
N GLN A 252 7.23 -17.68 12.53
CA GLN A 252 7.35 -16.40 13.22
C GLN A 252 6.64 -15.26 12.47
N ASP A 253 6.35 -14.19 13.21
CA ASP A 253 5.81 -12.95 12.64
C ASP A 253 6.69 -12.47 11.46
N PRO A 254 6.10 -12.19 10.28
CA PRO A 254 6.87 -11.80 9.11
C PRO A 254 7.67 -10.51 9.32
N ARG A 255 7.24 -9.63 10.23
CA ARG A 255 7.88 -8.34 10.55
C ARG A 255 9.17 -8.50 11.34
N ILE A 256 9.36 -9.65 12.00
CA ILE A 256 10.59 -9.95 12.75
C ILE A 256 11.66 -10.64 11.91
N ARG A 257 11.39 -10.93 10.64
CA ARG A 257 12.39 -11.55 9.77
C ARG A 257 13.29 -10.46 9.23
N ASP A 258 14.60 -10.69 9.34
CA ASP A 258 15.56 -10.06 8.44
C ASP A 258 15.31 -10.68 7.08
N ARG A 259 14.34 -10.12 6.35
CA ARG A 259 14.31 -10.36 4.92
C ARG A 259 15.58 -9.69 4.40
N PRO A 260 16.39 -10.35 3.56
CA PRO A 260 17.10 -9.58 2.56
C PRO A 260 15.98 -8.85 1.84
N VAL A 261 15.81 -7.60 2.26
CA VAL A 261 14.92 -6.72 1.59
C VAL A 261 15.48 -6.54 0.19
#